data_AF-A0A1H3J1L7-F1
#
_entry.id   AF-A0A1H3J1L7-F1
#
_cell.length_a   1.000
_cell.length_b   1.000
_cell.length_c   1.000
_cell.angle_alpha   90.00
_cell.angle_beta   90.00
_cell.angle_gamma   90.00
#
_symmetry.space_group_name_H-M   'P 1'
#
loop_
_entity.id
_entity.type
_entity.pdbx_description
1 polymer ?
#
loop_
_entity_poly.entity_id
_entity_poly.type
_entity_poly.pdbx_seq_one_letter_code
_entity_poly.pdbx_strand_id
1 'polypeptide(L)'
;MPAPPATVPPAADPGGQQQPPATQGLLLPASAPTHLEVPAIGVSSDLLDLGLQPDDTVEVPPLAKDSQAGWFRYSPTPGEVGPAVLLGHVDSAEYGPGIFFDLGALRAGDQITVTRADGTAAVFQVDRVASYPKDSFPTLEVYGNTDRAELRLITCGGAFDSSTRNYLDNIVVYASLVSSHPA
;
A
#
# COMPACT_ATOMS: atom_id res chain seq x y z
N MET A 1 41.80 -45.64 46.59
CA MET A 1 40.62 -44.81 46.31
C MET A 1 40.70 -44.35 44.87
N PRO A 2 39.85 -44.83 43.94
CA PRO A 2 39.79 -44.34 42.57
C PRO A 2 38.81 -43.16 42.46
N ALA A 3 39.16 -42.18 41.62
CA ALA A 3 38.39 -40.96 41.36
C ALA A 3 37.07 -41.25 40.60
N PRO A 4 36.01 -40.45 40.80
CA PRO A 4 34.77 -40.59 40.06
C PRO A 4 34.92 -40.12 38.60
N PRO A 5 34.16 -40.70 37.64
CA PRO A 5 34.15 -40.26 36.25
C PRO A 5 33.43 -38.91 36.08
N ALA A 6 33.97 -38.08 35.18
CA ALA A 6 33.38 -36.80 34.79
C ALA A 6 32.14 -37.00 33.91
N THR A 7 31.03 -36.38 34.29
CA THR A 7 29.83 -36.23 33.46
C THR A 7 30.08 -35.22 32.34
N VAL A 8 29.93 -35.67 31.10
CA VAL A 8 29.93 -34.83 29.89
C VAL A 8 28.58 -34.10 29.82
N PRO A 9 28.52 -32.77 29.57
CA PRO A 9 27.26 -32.09 29.30
C PRO A 9 26.68 -32.54 27.94
N PRO A 10 25.35 -32.58 27.76
CA PRO A 10 24.77 -32.77 26.44
C PRO A 10 25.14 -31.60 25.52
N ALA A 11 25.50 -31.94 24.28
CA ALA A 11 25.84 -30.99 23.23
C ALA A 11 24.65 -30.06 22.95
N ALA A 12 24.93 -28.76 22.87
CA ALA A 12 23.98 -27.76 22.38
C ALA A 12 23.71 -27.99 20.89
N ASP A 13 22.43 -28.06 20.52
CA ASP A 13 21.97 -28.08 19.13
C ASP A 13 22.41 -26.79 18.41
N PRO A 14 23.19 -26.87 17.32
CA PRO A 14 23.46 -25.73 16.46
C PRO A 14 22.41 -25.70 15.35
N GLY A 15 21.41 -24.82 15.45
CA GLY A 15 20.49 -24.64 14.32
C GLY A 15 19.15 -24.02 14.66
N GLY A 16 19.14 -22.88 15.34
CA GLY A 16 18.01 -21.97 15.25
C GLY A 16 17.96 -21.40 13.83
N GLN A 17 17.40 -22.17 12.88
CA GLN A 17 16.91 -21.56 11.65
C GLN A 17 15.85 -20.55 12.10
N GLN A 18 16.19 -19.27 12.02
CA GLN A 18 15.22 -18.19 12.17
C GLN A 18 14.15 -18.45 11.12
N GLN A 19 13.03 -19.00 11.55
CA GLN A 19 11.87 -19.19 10.72
C GLN A 19 11.52 -17.80 10.17
N PRO A 20 11.42 -17.60 8.85
CA PRO A 20 11.02 -16.32 8.30
C PRO A 20 9.73 -15.88 9.01
N PRO A 21 9.57 -14.58 9.30
CA PRO A 21 8.40 -14.08 10.01
C PRO A 21 7.14 -14.66 9.38
N ALA A 22 6.34 -15.34 10.20
CA ALA A 22 5.16 -16.02 9.73
C ALA A 22 4.20 -14.99 9.16
N THR A 23 3.87 -15.13 7.88
CA THR A 23 2.85 -14.32 7.23
C THR A 23 1.52 -14.46 7.96
N GLN A 24 0.83 -13.35 8.18
CA GLN A 24 -0.40 -13.29 8.96
C GLN A 24 -1.59 -12.86 8.09
N GLY A 25 -2.77 -13.42 8.40
CA GLY A 25 -4.04 -12.99 7.79
C GLY A 25 -4.39 -13.67 6.47
N LEU A 26 -5.40 -13.12 5.80
CA LEU A 26 -5.85 -13.56 4.48
C LEU A 26 -4.85 -13.12 3.42
N LEU A 27 -4.58 -13.98 2.44
CA LEU A 27 -3.71 -13.73 1.32
C LEU A 27 -4.33 -14.27 0.04
N LEU A 28 -3.97 -13.69 -1.09
CA LEU A 28 -4.36 -14.12 -2.42
C LEU A 28 -3.11 -14.41 -3.27
N PRO A 29 -3.19 -15.33 -4.25
CA PRO A 29 -2.13 -15.53 -5.25
C PRO A 29 -1.87 -14.25 -6.03
N ALA A 30 -0.65 -14.01 -6.53
CA ALA A 30 -0.34 -12.81 -7.30
C ALA A 30 -1.30 -12.57 -8.49
N SER A 31 -1.87 -11.37 -8.60
CA SER A 31 -2.68 -10.94 -9.75
C SER A 31 -2.79 -9.42 -9.82
N ALA A 32 -2.47 -8.86 -10.98
CA ALA A 32 -2.45 -7.42 -11.20
C ALA A 32 -3.86 -6.79 -10.99
N PRO A 33 -3.95 -5.61 -10.39
CA PRO A 33 -5.21 -4.92 -10.20
C PRO A 33 -5.67 -4.24 -11.49
N THR A 34 -6.98 -4.22 -11.71
CA THR A 34 -7.59 -3.64 -12.91
C THR A 34 -8.54 -2.49 -12.60
N HIS A 35 -9.20 -2.52 -11.44
CA HIS A 35 -10.19 -1.51 -11.07
C HIS A 35 -10.17 -1.25 -9.56
N LEU A 36 -10.38 0.00 -9.15
CA LEU A 36 -10.45 0.46 -7.77
C LEU A 36 -11.83 1.06 -7.50
N GLU A 37 -12.43 0.66 -6.38
CA GLU A 37 -13.64 1.27 -5.83
C GLU A 37 -13.45 1.70 -4.38
N VAL A 38 -13.86 2.92 -4.05
CA VAL A 38 -13.92 3.44 -2.68
C VAL A 38 -15.26 4.15 -2.48
N PRO A 39 -16.31 3.42 -2.07
CA PRO A 39 -17.68 3.97 -2.00
C PRO A 39 -17.83 5.18 -1.10
N ALA A 40 -17.08 5.25 0.01
CA ALA A 40 -17.15 6.34 0.99
C ALA A 40 -16.80 7.72 0.41
N ILE A 41 -16.01 7.74 -0.69
CA ILE A 41 -15.58 8.96 -1.39
C ILE A 41 -16.04 8.97 -2.86
N GLY A 42 -16.91 8.04 -3.25
CA GLY A 42 -17.46 7.97 -4.62
C GLY A 42 -16.42 7.64 -5.70
N VAL A 43 -15.29 7.05 -5.35
CA VAL A 43 -14.25 6.69 -6.31
C VAL A 43 -14.58 5.36 -6.97
N SER A 44 -14.55 5.33 -8.29
CA SER A 44 -14.57 4.14 -9.13
C SER A 44 -13.75 4.44 -10.39
N SER A 45 -12.66 3.70 -10.61
CA SER A 45 -11.73 3.97 -11.71
C SER A 45 -10.91 2.76 -12.08
N ASP A 46 -10.64 2.60 -13.37
CA ASP A 46 -9.65 1.64 -13.83
C ASP A 46 -8.25 2.06 -13.40
N LEU A 47 -7.37 1.07 -13.23
CA LEU A 47 -6.01 1.28 -12.76
C LEU A 47 -5.01 1.23 -13.90
N LEU A 48 -4.13 2.22 -13.92
CA LEU A 48 -2.95 2.26 -14.79
C LEU A 48 -1.77 1.52 -14.15
N ASP A 49 -0.92 0.91 -14.96
CA ASP A 49 0.36 0.39 -14.51
C ASP A 49 1.41 1.50 -14.46
N LEU A 50 1.81 1.90 -13.26
CA LEU A 50 2.84 2.93 -13.02
C LEU A 50 4.20 2.30 -12.80
N GLY A 51 5.20 2.86 -13.46
CA GLY A 51 6.59 2.45 -13.32
C GLY A 51 7.43 3.33 -12.41
N LEU A 52 8.72 3.32 -12.72
CA LEU A 52 9.69 4.29 -12.25
C LEU A 52 10.05 5.21 -13.41
N GLN A 53 10.24 6.49 -13.10
CA GLN A 53 10.87 7.46 -13.99
C GLN A 53 12.38 7.20 -14.08
N PRO A 54 13.08 7.82 -15.07
CA PRO A 54 14.53 7.65 -15.24
C PRO A 54 15.38 8.10 -14.04
N ASP A 55 14.80 8.87 -13.11
CA ASP A 55 15.42 9.33 -11.87
C ASP A 55 15.08 8.46 -10.65
N ASP A 56 14.57 7.23 -10.89
CA ASP A 56 14.14 6.26 -9.89
C ASP A 56 12.97 6.72 -8.99
N THR A 57 12.28 7.80 -9.37
CA THR A 57 11.04 8.20 -8.70
C THR A 57 9.83 7.44 -9.24
N VAL A 58 8.80 7.27 -8.42
CA VAL A 58 7.55 6.61 -8.85
C VAL A 58 6.89 7.46 -9.93
N GLU A 59 6.47 6.80 -11.02
CA GLU A 59 5.70 7.43 -12.08
C GLU A 59 4.36 7.92 -11.54
N VAL A 60 3.95 9.12 -11.95
CA VAL A 60 2.68 9.72 -11.54
C VAL A 60 1.69 9.58 -12.71
N PRO A 61 0.41 9.24 -12.45
CA PRO A 61 -0.60 9.16 -13.50
C PRO A 61 -0.64 10.43 -14.37
N PRO A 62 -0.91 10.33 -15.68
CA PRO A 62 -1.07 11.50 -16.53
C PRO A 62 -2.27 12.34 -16.07
N LEU A 63 -2.10 13.67 -16.04
CA LEU A 63 -3.20 14.60 -15.77
C LEU A 63 -4.12 14.70 -16.98
N ALA A 64 -5.37 14.29 -16.79
CA ALA A 64 -6.47 14.43 -17.74
C ALA A 64 -7.79 14.72 -17.00
N LYS A 65 -8.83 15.10 -17.75
CA LYS A 65 -10.17 15.38 -17.21
C LYS A 65 -10.75 14.25 -16.36
N ASP A 66 -10.38 13.01 -16.66
CA ASP A 66 -10.78 11.80 -15.94
C ASP A 66 -9.54 11.04 -15.46
N SER A 67 -8.62 11.75 -14.78
CA SER A 67 -7.35 11.19 -14.32
C SER A 67 -7.58 9.92 -13.49
N GLN A 68 -7.09 8.80 -14.00
CA GLN A 68 -7.18 7.50 -13.34
C GLN A 68 -6.22 7.40 -12.17
N ALA A 69 -6.53 6.53 -11.22
CA ALA A 69 -5.53 6.04 -10.27
C ALA A 69 -4.58 5.09 -10.99
N GLY A 70 -3.37 4.93 -10.46
CA GLY A 70 -2.42 3.96 -11.00
C GLY A 70 -1.77 3.14 -9.90
N TRP A 71 -1.55 1.87 -10.19
CA TRP A 71 -0.84 0.94 -9.32
C TRP A 71 0.66 1.00 -9.62
N PHE A 72 1.48 1.11 -8.57
CA PHE A 72 2.92 1.02 -8.71
C PHE A 72 3.34 -0.44 -8.91
N ARG A 73 3.70 -0.82 -10.14
CA ARG A 73 3.91 -2.23 -10.53
C ARG A 73 5.05 -2.96 -9.83
N TYR A 74 5.93 -2.23 -9.14
CA TYR A 74 7.01 -2.80 -8.33
C TYR A 74 6.60 -3.03 -6.87
N SER A 75 5.37 -2.66 -6.49
CA SER A 75 4.75 -3.09 -5.23
C SER A 75 4.08 -4.46 -5.37
N PRO A 76 3.89 -5.21 -4.27
CA PRO A 76 3.05 -6.41 -4.25
C PRO A 76 1.69 -6.19 -4.93
N THR A 77 1.12 -7.23 -5.54
CA THR A 77 -0.24 -7.12 -6.06
C THR A 77 -1.25 -7.11 -4.90
N PRO A 78 -2.41 -6.45 -5.05
CA PRO A 78 -3.42 -6.42 -4.00
C PRO A 78 -3.86 -7.82 -3.58
N GLY A 79 -3.57 -8.16 -2.31
CA GLY A 79 -3.84 -9.46 -1.72
C GLY A 79 -2.59 -10.30 -1.45
N GLU A 80 -1.44 -9.96 -2.03
CA GLU A 80 -0.15 -10.54 -1.65
C GLU A 80 0.39 -9.95 -0.35
N VAL A 81 1.38 -10.63 0.23
CA VAL A 81 2.13 -10.13 1.39
C VAL A 81 2.84 -8.83 1.04
N GLY A 82 2.68 -7.82 1.90
CA GLY A 82 3.27 -6.50 1.71
C GLY A 82 2.24 -5.44 1.31
N PRO A 83 2.68 -4.18 1.18
CA PRO A 83 1.82 -3.09 0.79
C PRO A 83 1.70 -2.98 -0.74
N ALA A 84 0.52 -3.25 -1.28
CA ALA A 84 0.20 -2.81 -2.64
C ALA A 84 0.01 -1.28 -2.66
N VAL A 85 0.63 -0.57 -3.60
CA VAL A 85 0.62 0.91 -3.61
C VAL A 85 -0.10 1.45 -4.84
N LEU A 86 -1.13 2.26 -4.59
CA LEU A 86 -1.89 2.98 -5.62
C LEU A 86 -1.73 4.48 -5.41
N LEU A 87 -1.49 5.20 -6.50
CA LEU A 87 -1.28 6.65 -6.54
C LEU A 87 -2.38 7.33 -7.36
N GLY A 88 -2.76 8.53 -6.97
CA GLY A 88 -3.73 9.34 -7.70
C GLY A 88 -3.62 10.82 -7.38
N HIS A 89 -4.11 11.66 -8.29
CA HIS A 89 -4.10 13.12 -8.12
C HIS A 89 -5.14 13.58 -7.11
N VAL A 90 -4.78 14.61 -6.34
CA VAL A 90 -5.70 15.30 -5.43
C VAL A 90 -6.56 16.27 -6.21
N ASP A 91 -5.96 17.15 -7.01
CA ASP A 91 -6.65 18.08 -7.90
C ASP A 91 -5.75 18.52 -9.05
N SER A 92 -6.31 19.33 -9.94
CA SER A 92 -5.59 20.00 -11.01
C SER A 92 -6.16 21.39 -11.25
N ALA A 93 -5.29 22.33 -11.60
CA ALA A 93 -5.71 23.69 -11.92
C ALA A 93 -6.58 23.77 -13.19
N GLU A 94 -6.44 22.79 -14.10
CA GLU A 94 -7.16 22.77 -15.39
C GLU A 94 -8.49 22.00 -15.31
N TYR A 95 -8.55 20.90 -14.57
CA TYR A 95 -9.70 19.98 -14.55
C TYR A 95 -10.46 19.94 -13.22
N GLY A 96 -9.94 20.59 -12.17
CA GLY A 96 -10.57 20.60 -10.85
C GLY A 96 -10.20 19.37 -10.01
N PRO A 97 -11.10 18.90 -9.12
CA PRO A 97 -10.85 17.78 -8.22
C PRO A 97 -10.39 16.51 -8.94
N GLY A 98 -9.37 15.85 -8.41
CA GLY A 98 -8.83 14.59 -8.91
C GLY A 98 -9.46 13.37 -8.22
N ILE A 99 -9.05 12.18 -8.65
CA ILE A 99 -9.60 10.90 -8.17
C ILE A 99 -9.46 10.73 -6.65
N PHE A 100 -8.43 11.28 -6.03
CA PHE A 100 -8.17 11.17 -4.59
C PHE A 100 -8.35 12.51 -3.86
N PHE A 101 -9.14 13.44 -4.42
CA PHE A 101 -9.44 14.72 -3.77
C PHE A 101 -9.92 14.56 -2.32
N ASP A 102 -10.89 13.65 -2.11
CA ASP A 102 -11.50 13.40 -0.80
C ASP A 102 -10.82 12.27 -0.01
N LEU A 103 -9.61 11.82 -0.41
CA LEU A 103 -8.94 10.68 0.23
C LEU A 103 -8.70 10.89 1.73
N GLY A 104 -8.43 12.14 2.14
CA GLY A 104 -8.28 12.53 3.54
C GLY A 104 -9.56 12.43 4.38
N ALA A 105 -10.73 12.28 3.76
CA ALA A 105 -12.01 12.14 4.45
C ALA A 105 -12.32 10.70 4.91
N LEU A 106 -11.58 9.72 4.40
CA LEU A 106 -11.71 8.32 4.77
C LEU A 106 -11.44 8.10 6.26
N ARG A 107 -12.06 7.06 6.80
CA ARG A 107 -11.99 6.71 8.22
C ARG A 107 -11.71 5.23 8.40
N ALA A 108 -11.17 4.89 9.57
CA ALA A 108 -11.03 3.51 9.97
C ALA A 108 -12.39 2.79 9.87
N GLY A 109 -12.41 1.64 9.20
CA GLY A 109 -13.62 0.87 8.95
C GLY A 109 -14.18 1.00 7.53
N ASP A 110 -13.85 2.06 6.79
CA ASP A 110 -14.28 2.24 5.40
C ASP A 110 -13.72 1.13 4.50
N GLN A 111 -14.47 0.76 3.46
CA GLN A 111 -14.09 -0.30 2.54
C GLN A 111 -13.46 0.24 1.27
N ILE A 112 -12.46 -0.50 0.80
CA ILE A 112 -11.81 -0.31 -0.49
C ILE A 112 -11.85 -1.65 -1.21
N THR A 113 -12.37 -1.68 -2.43
CA THR A 113 -12.42 -2.89 -3.26
C THR A 113 -11.46 -2.74 -4.42
N VAL A 114 -10.64 -3.76 -4.65
CA VAL A 114 -9.75 -3.82 -5.81
C VAL A 114 -10.06 -5.06 -6.63
N THR A 115 -10.56 -4.84 -7.84
CA THR A 115 -10.76 -5.90 -8.82
C THR A 115 -9.43 -6.25 -9.47
N ARG A 116 -9.22 -7.54 -9.71
CA ARG A 116 -7.95 -8.12 -10.14
C ARG A 116 -8.12 -8.85 -11.47
N ALA A 117 -7.03 -9.00 -12.21
CA ALA A 117 -7.04 -9.62 -13.54
C ALA A 117 -7.42 -11.11 -13.52
N ASP A 118 -7.38 -11.77 -12.36
CA ASP A 118 -7.80 -13.16 -12.18
C ASP A 118 -9.32 -13.32 -11.98
N GLY A 119 -10.08 -12.22 -12.05
CA GLY A 119 -11.53 -12.20 -11.84
C GLY A 119 -11.94 -12.26 -10.37
N THR A 120 -11.03 -12.02 -9.45
CA THR A 120 -11.33 -11.84 -8.03
C THR A 120 -11.31 -10.37 -7.64
N ALA A 121 -12.07 -10.03 -6.60
CA ALA A 121 -12.06 -8.74 -5.94
C ALA A 121 -11.50 -8.91 -4.52
N ALA A 122 -10.46 -8.14 -4.20
CA ALA A 122 -9.88 -8.05 -2.87
C ALA A 122 -10.54 -6.89 -2.12
N VAL A 123 -11.08 -7.17 -0.93
CA VAL A 123 -11.75 -6.19 -0.09
C VAL A 123 -10.84 -5.84 1.07
N PHE A 124 -10.46 -4.57 1.13
CA PHE A 124 -9.65 -3.99 2.18
C PHE A 124 -10.51 -3.13 3.08
N GLN A 125 -10.14 -3.09 4.35
CA GLN A 125 -10.70 -2.16 5.32
C GLN A 125 -9.64 -1.13 5.70
N VAL A 126 -10.01 0.15 5.67
CA VAL A 126 -9.16 1.24 6.12
C VAL A 126 -8.86 1.05 7.60
N ASP A 127 -7.57 1.03 7.94
CA ASP A 127 -7.08 0.99 9.31
C ASP A 127 -6.89 2.42 9.85
N ARG A 128 -6.31 3.30 9.04
CA ARG A 128 -6.04 4.71 9.38
C ARG A 128 -5.73 5.55 8.14
N VAL A 129 -5.83 6.86 8.31
CA VAL A 129 -5.35 7.88 7.37
C VAL A 129 -4.29 8.72 8.06
N ALA A 130 -3.19 9.03 7.38
CA ALA A 130 -2.13 9.88 7.90
C ALA A 130 -1.67 10.90 6.85
N SER A 131 -1.31 12.09 7.31
CA SER A 131 -0.64 13.11 6.49
C SER A 131 0.83 13.18 6.88
N TYR A 132 1.70 13.17 5.89
CA TYR A 132 3.15 13.30 6.10
C TYR A 132 3.69 14.45 5.26
N PRO A 133 4.46 15.38 5.85
CA PRO A 133 5.21 16.38 5.09
C PRO A 133 6.14 15.70 4.09
N LYS A 134 6.22 16.22 2.86
CA LYS A 134 7.05 15.63 1.79
C LYS A 134 8.53 15.58 2.17
N ASP A 135 9.00 16.58 2.90
CA ASP A 135 10.38 16.74 3.38
C ASP A 135 10.73 15.79 4.53
N SER A 136 9.74 15.09 5.10
CA SER A 136 9.92 14.11 6.17
C SER A 136 9.10 12.85 5.92
N PHE A 137 8.91 12.49 4.64
CA PHE A 137 8.09 11.37 4.24
C PHE A 137 8.71 10.04 4.74
N PRO A 138 7.98 9.23 5.54
CA PRO A 138 8.54 8.02 6.11
C PRO A 138 8.51 6.86 5.11
N THR A 139 9.45 6.86 4.16
CA THR A 139 9.52 5.89 3.06
C THR A 139 9.44 4.44 3.54
N LEU A 140 10.13 4.08 4.64
CA LEU A 140 10.11 2.73 5.18
C LEU A 140 8.74 2.34 5.77
N GLU A 141 8.00 3.28 6.35
CA GLU A 141 6.67 3.00 6.90
C GLU A 141 5.62 2.81 5.78
N VAL A 142 5.76 3.58 4.70
CA VAL A 142 4.81 3.55 3.59
C VAL A 142 5.08 2.41 2.63
N TYR A 143 6.34 2.20 2.24
CA TYR A 143 6.75 1.24 1.21
C TYR A 143 7.44 -0.01 1.78
N GLY A 144 7.76 -0.04 3.07
CA GLY A 144 8.44 -1.17 3.68
C GLY A 144 7.59 -2.43 3.69
N ASN A 145 8.27 -3.58 3.63
CA ASN A 145 7.60 -4.88 3.66
C ASN A 145 6.80 -5.04 4.96
N THR A 146 5.61 -5.60 4.82
CA THR A 146 4.74 -6.00 5.93
C THR A 146 4.55 -7.51 5.92
N ASP A 147 4.04 -8.07 7.00
CA ASP A 147 3.77 -9.50 7.17
C ASP A 147 2.33 -9.88 6.81
N ARG A 148 1.53 -8.94 6.29
CA ARG A 148 0.13 -9.09 5.90
C ARG A 148 -0.12 -8.53 4.50
N ALA A 149 -1.26 -8.87 3.91
CA ALA A 149 -1.74 -8.21 2.72
C ALA A 149 -2.30 -6.83 3.07
N GLU A 150 -1.58 -5.78 2.68
CA GLU A 150 -1.95 -4.41 2.95
C GLU A 150 -2.07 -3.58 1.67
N LEU A 151 -2.79 -2.47 1.75
CA LEU A 151 -2.99 -1.52 0.68
C LEU A 151 -2.59 -0.12 1.16
N ARG A 152 -1.98 0.65 0.25
CA ARG A 152 -1.64 2.06 0.41
C ARG A 152 -2.26 2.86 -0.71
N LEU A 153 -3.17 3.77 -0.37
CA LEU A 153 -3.61 4.81 -1.32
C LEU A 153 -2.85 6.09 -0.98
N ILE A 154 -2.19 6.68 -1.98
CA ILE A 154 -1.33 7.85 -1.79
C ILE A 154 -1.78 8.96 -2.72
N THR A 155 -1.94 10.16 -2.17
CA THR A 155 -2.16 11.39 -2.94
C THR A 155 -1.38 12.57 -2.36
N CYS A 156 -1.22 13.62 -3.14
CA CYS A 156 -0.72 14.90 -2.65
C CYS A 156 -1.76 15.55 -1.71
N GLY A 157 -1.34 16.27 -0.68
CA GLY A 157 -2.29 16.94 0.21
C GLY A 157 -1.66 17.97 1.15
N GLY A 158 -2.40 18.36 2.18
CA GLY A 158 -1.97 19.41 3.11
C GLY A 158 -2.07 20.82 2.51
N ALA A 159 -1.30 21.76 3.06
CA ALA A 159 -1.33 23.14 2.59
C ALA A 159 -0.76 23.24 1.17
N PHE A 160 -1.46 23.99 0.31
CA PHE A 160 -0.95 24.33 -1.01
C PHE A 160 -0.01 25.52 -0.93
N ASP A 161 1.25 25.31 -1.29
CA ASP A 161 2.22 26.39 -1.44
C ASP A 161 2.09 27.00 -2.84
N SER A 162 1.48 28.17 -2.90
CA SER A 162 1.29 28.93 -4.15
C SER A 162 2.59 29.39 -4.82
N SER A 163 3.69 29.48 -4.08
CA SER A 163 4.99 29.93 -4.62
C SER A 163 5.68 28.83 -5.42
N THR A 164 5.62 27.59 -4.93
CA THR A 164 6.15 26.40 -5.60
C THR A 164 5.10 25.65 -6.43
N ARG A 165 3.82 26.03 -6.30
CA ARG A 165 2.64 25.36 -6.87
C ARG A 165 2.55 23.88 -6.48
N ASN A 166 2.90 23.57 -5.23
CA ASN A 166 2.93 22.21 -4.73
C ASN A 166 2.18 22.09 -3.41
N TYR A 167 1.55 20.94 -3.23
CA TYR A 167 1.12 20.45 -1.93
C TYR A 167 2.32 20.09 -1.09
N LEU A 168 2.32 20.52 0.17
CA LEU A 168 3.44 20.29 1.09
C LEU A 168 3.44 18.89 1.71
N ASP A 169 2.29 18.21 1.73
CA ASP A 169 2.15 16.89 2.34
C ASP A 169 1.76 15.82 1.32
N ASN A 170 1.88 14.57 1.74
CA ASN A 170 1.23 13.42 1.12
C ASN A 170 0.23 12.82 2.13
N ILE A 171 -0.98 12.53 1.65
CA ILE A 171 -1.98 11.78 2.41
C ILE A 171 -1.82 10.31 2.05
N VAL A 172 -1.70 9.47 3.07
CA VAL A 172 -1.55 8.02 2.94
C VAL A 172 -2.68 7.33 3.72
N VAL A 173 -3.45 6.53 3.01
CA VAL A 173 -4.45 5.62 3.60
C VAL A 173 -3.81 4.26 3.76
N TYR A 174 -3.93 3.71 4.95
CA TYR A 174 -3.47 2.37 5.31
C TYR A 174 -4.70 1.48 5.41
N ALA A 175 -4.70 0.35 4.71
CA ALA A 175 -5.79 -0.61 4.77
C ALA A 175 -5.26 -2.05 4.75
N SER A 176 -6.01 -2.94 5.37
CA SER A 176 -5.67 -4.36 5.50
C SER A 176 -6.72 -5.24 4.82
N LEU A 177 -6.28 -6.34 4.20
CA LEU A 177 -7.20 -7.27 3.53
C LEU A 177 -8.12 -7.94 4.56
N VAL A 178 -9.43 -7.84 4.36
CA VAL A 178 -10.44 -8.43 5.26
C VAL A 178 -11.24 -9.56 4.60
N SER A 179 -11.40 -9.52 3.28
CA SER A 179 -12.09 -10.57 2.54
C SER A 179 -11.77 -10.51 1.04
N SER A 180 -12.26 -11.50 0.29
CA SER A 180 -12.20 -11.54 -1.16
C SER A 180 -13.42 -12.27 -1.72
N HIS A 181 -13.85 -11.92 -2.92
CA HIS A 181 -14.95 -12.59 -3.62
C HIS A 181 -14.72 -12.61 -5.14
N PRO A 182 -15.46 -13.41 -5.91
CA PRO A 182 -15.50 -13.25 -7.37
C PRO A 182 -15.96 -11.84 -7.76
N ALA A 183 -15.33 -11.25 -8.77
CA ALA A 183 -15.69 -9.94 -9.32
C ALA A 183 -16.88 -10.03 -10.28
#